data_AF-A0A670JSG7-F1
#
_entry.id   AF-A0A670JSG7-F1
#
_cell.length_a   1.000
_cell.length_b   1.000
_cell.length_c   1.000
_cell.angle_alpha   90.00
_cell.angle_beta   90.00
_cell.angle_gamma   90.00
#
_symmetry.space_group_name_H-M   'P 1'
#
loop_
_entity.id
_entity.type
_entity.pdbx_description
1 polymer ?
#
loop_
_entity_poly.entity_id
_entity_poly.type
_entity_poly.pdbx_seq_one_letter_code
_entity_poly.pdbx_strand_id
1 'polypeptide(L)'
;MQTIHIVFLFPSGSGAICLTHCDGSDTETEVLLITNAVKVLSPNTECGRLEVHLIGGFSDDRHLSQRLTNQLLSKFAFLLPLYIFPSLSPSLFQITELNDRQEKGKHLPFIYGIAANVKTGEIFHATFPDKGPDVDLRSASILTGAKVRRHVFHTSLFWWVHNPKKHNLNPR
;
A
#
# COMPACT_ATOMS: atom_id res chain seq x y z
N MET A 1 11.32 10.63 7.30
CA MET A 1 10.54 9.48 6.80
C MET A 1 9.29 10.06 6.17
N GLN A 2 9.09 9.76 4.89
CA GLN A 2 8.23 10.50 3.97
C GLN A 2 6.76 10.12 4.15
N THR A 3 5.89 11.03 3.71
CA THR A 3 4.43 10.95 3.64
C THR A 3 4.01 9.79 2.74
N ILE A 4 3.69 8.66 3.36
CA ILE A 4 3.43 7.41 2.66
C ILE A 4 2.06 6.90 3.05
N HIS A 5 1.30 6.42 2.07
CA HIS A 5 0.08 5.69 2.31
C HIS A 5 0.25 4.24 1.88
N ILE A 6 -0.06 3.33 2.79
CA ILE A 6 -0.13 1.91 2.49
C ILE A 6 -1.56 1.61 2.08
N VAL A 7 -1.72 1.10 0.86
CA VAL A 7 -3.03 0.71 0.31
C VAL A 7 -3.16 -0.80 0.41
N PHE A 8 -4.25 -1.25 1.01
CA PHE A 8 -4.67 -2.65 1.02
C PHE A 8 -5.91 -2.82 0.17
N LEU A 9 -5.97 -3.88 -0.65
CA LEU A 9 -7.22 -4.32 -1.28
C LEU A 9 -7.48 -5.79 -1.04
N PHE A 10 -8.71 -6.09 -0.63
CA PHE A 10 -9.18 -7.43 -0.33
C PHE A 10 -10.56 -7.67 -0.94
N PRO A 11 -10.68 -8.56 -1.93
CA PRO A 11 -11.95 -9.12 -2.35
C PRO A 11 -12.26 -10.31 -1.43
N SER A 12 -13.31 -10.16 -0.60
CA SER A 12 -13.67 -11.11 0.47
C SER A 12 -13.85 -12.56 0.03
N GLY A 13 -14.07 -12.82 -1.27
CA GLY A 13 -14.23 -14.17 -1.83
C GLY A 13 -13.00 -14.78 -2.50
N SER A 14 -11.94 -14.01 -2.77
CA SER A 14 -10.76 -14.51 -3.49
C SER A 14 -9.52 -14.71 -2.60
N GLY A 15 -9.45 -14.02 -1.46
CA GLY A 15 -8.25 -13.99 -0.62
C GLY A 15 -7.06 -13.24 -1.25
N ALA A 16 -7.24 -12.60 -2.41
CA ALA A 16 -6.22 -11.79 -3.04
C ALA A 16 -5.93 -10.54 -2.19
N ILE A 17 -4.65 -10.27 -1.95
CA ILE A 17 -4.20 -9.08 -1.23
C ILE A 17 -3.22 -8.32 -2.10
N CYS A 18 -3.50 -7.04 -2.32
CA CYS A 18 -2.53 -6.11 -2.87
C CYS A 18 -2.08 -5.16 -1.77
N LEU A 19 -0.77 -5.09 -1.53
CA LEU A 19 -0.15 -4.11 -0.64
C LEU A 19 0.80 -3.25 -1.46
N THR A 20 0.61 -1.94 -1.41
CA THR A 20 1.52 -0.98 -2.02
C THR A 20 1.87 0.13 -1.06
N HIS A 21 2.98 0.80 -1.33
CA HIS A 21 3.47 1.93 -0.57
C HIS A 21 3.46 3.14 -1.51
N CYS A 22 2.52 4.06 -1.37
CA CYS A 22 2.36 5.24 -2.24
C CYS A 22 3.07 6.46 -1.64
N ASP A 23 3.77 7.25 -2.45
CA ASP A 23 4.53 8.46 -2.05
C ASP A 23 4.10 9.74 -2.81
N GLY A 24 3.15 9.59 -3.75
CA GLY A 24 2.59 10.69 -4.53
C GLY A 24 3.37 11.09 -5.77
N SER A 25 4.34 10.28 -6.23
CA SER A 25 5.06 10.56 -7.49
C SER A 25 4.19 10.40 -8.73
N ASP A 26 3.34 9.37 -8.78
CA ASP A 26 2.39 9.11 -9.86
C ASP A 26 1.16 8.32 -9.34
N THR A 27 0.35 9.01 -8.53
CA THR A 27 -0.82 8.42 -7.86
C THR A 27 -1.81 7.80 -8.84
N GLU A 28 -1.93 8.34 -10.05
CA GLU A 28 -2.86 7.83 -11.06
C GLU A 28 -2.43 6.46 -11.60
N THR A 29 -1.19 6.36 -12.07
CA THR A 29 -0.64 5.08 -12.55
C THR A 29 -0.65 4.04 -11.43
N GLU A 30 -0.35 4.43 -10.20
CA GLU A 30 -0.35 3.53 -9.05
C GLU A 30 -1.73 2.96 -8.76
N VAL A 31 -2.75 3.80 -8.63
CA VAL A 31 -4.13 3.35 -8.38
C VAL A 31 -4.61 2.42 -9.50
N LEU A 32 -4.24 2.70 -10.76
CA LEU A 32 -4.58 1.84 -11.88
C LEU A 32 -3.89 0.46 -11.79
N LEU A 33 -2.58 0.44 -11.49
CA LEU A 33 -1.81 -0.81 -11.35
C LEU A 33 -2.36 -1.68 -10.21
N ILE A 34 -2.65 -1.06 -9.07
CA ILE A 34 -3.24 -1.71 -7.90
C ILE A 34 -4.60 -2.32 -8.26
N THR A 35 -5.48 -1.53 -8.89
CA THR A 35 -6.83 -1.96 -9.27
C THR A 35 -6.77 -3.11 -10.28
N ASN A 36 -5.87 -3.05 -11.26
CA ASN A 36 -5.69 -4.10 -12.25
C ASN A 36 -5.13 -5.38 -11.62
N ALA A 37 -4.16 -5.29 -10.72
CA ALA A 37 -3.60 -6.45 -10.03
C ALA A 37 -4.67 -7.21 -9.25
N VAL A 38 -5.55 -6.49 -8.55
CA VAL A 38 -6.67 -7.11 -7.82
C VAL A 38 -7.67 -7.74 -8.80
N LYS A 39 -8.10 -7.01 -9.84
CA LYS A 39 -9.05 -7.52 -10.84
C LYS A 39 -8.59 -8.83 -11.50
N VAL A 40 -7.29 -8.93 -11.83
CA VAL A 40 -6.71 -10.14 -12.42
C VAL A 40 -6.78 -11.33 -11.45
N LEU A 41 -6.58 -11.09 -10.16
CA LEU A 41 -6.60 -12.12 -9.12
C LEU A 41 -8.02 -12.45 -8.61
N SER A 42 -9.00 -11.60 -8.90
CA SER A 42 -10.41 -11.78 -8.52
C SER A 42 -11.36 -11.71 -9.74
N PRO A 43 -11.27 -12.67 -10.68
CA PRO A 43 -12.07 -12.65 -11.91
C PRO A 43 -13.58 -12.86 -11.66
N ASN A 44 -13.96 -13.50 -10.55
CA ASN A 44 -15.35 -13.70 -10.16
C ASN A 44 -15.81 -12.61 -9.19
N THR A 45 -16.30 -11.49 -9.74
CA THR A 45 -16.80 -10.33 -8.99
C THR A 45 -18.15 -10.56 -8.29
N GLU A 46 -18.75 -11.74 -8.43
CA GLU A 46 -20.05 -12.06 -7.81
C GLU A 46 -19.94 -12.45 -6.32
N CYS A 47 -18.73 -12.67 -5.80
CA CYS A 47 -18.52 -13.04 -4.40
C CYS A 47 -17.49 -12.12 -3.71
N GLY A 48 -17.97 -11.10 -3.01
CA GLY A 48 -17.17 -10.28 -2.08
C GLY A 48 -17.19 -8.79 -2.39
N ARG A 49 -16.93 -7.99 -1.34
CA ARG A 49 -16.74 -6.54 -1.46
C ARG A 49 -15.25 -6.26 -1.56
N LEU A 50 -14.91 -5.15 -2.20
CA LEU A 50 -13.53 -4.67 -2.28
C LEU A 50 -13.29 -3.69 -1.13
N GLU A 51 -12.42 -4.05 -0.20
CA GLU A 51 -12.10 -3.17 0.92
C GLU A 51 -10.80 -2.43 0.64
N VAL A 52 -10.81 -1.10 0.79
CA VAL A 52 -9.62 -0.26 0.65
C VAL A 52 -9.24 0.27 2.02
N HIS A 53 -8.00 0.01 2.45
CA HIS A 53 -7.47 0.51 3.71
C HIS A 53 -6.31 1.43 3.40
N LEU A 54 -6.35 2.63 3.96
CA LEU A 54 -5.31 3.64 3.80
C LEU A 54 -4.70 3.87 5.17
N ILE A 55 -3.40 3.68 5.28
CA ILE A 55 -2.66 3.87 6.54
C ILE A 55 -1.37 4.62 6.27
N GLY A 56 -1.10 5.66 7.05
CA GLY A 56 0.15 6.42 7.01
C GLY A 56 -0.03 7.92 6.74
N GLY A 57 1.08 8.62 6.54
CA GLY A 57 1.10 10.08 6.60
C GLY A 57 0.93 10.59 8.03
N PHE A 58 1.09 11.89 8.21
CA PHE A 58 0.90 12.63 9.46
C PHE A 58 0.65 14.10 9.12
N SER A 59 0.41 14.97 10.09
CA SER A 59 0.22 16.40 9.84
C SER A 59 1.57 17.08 9.57
N ASP A 60 2.08 16.91 8.35
CA ASP A 60 3.37 17.47 7.94
C ASP A 60 3.24 18.93 7.45
N ASP A 61 4.24 19.76 7.76
CA ASP A 61 4.24 21.21 7.44
C ASP A 61 4.11 21.52 5.94
N ARG A 62 4.40 20.56 5.09
CA ARG A 62 4.31 20.70 3.62
C ARG A 62 2.98 20.21 3.06
N HIS A 63 2.08 19.74 3.92
CA HIS A 63 0.77 19.19 3.57
C HIS A 63 0.84 18.05 2.53
N LEU A 64 1.96 17.32 2.47
CA LEU A 64 2.14 16.26 1.48
C LEU A 64 1.27 15.05 1.82
N SER A 65 1.09 14.73 3.10
CA SER A 65 0.24 13.63 3.55
C SER A 65 -1.21 13.90 3.14
N GLN A 66 -1.73 15.08 3.48
CA GLN A 66 -3.08 15.50 3.15
C GLN A 66 -3.32 15.51 1.64
N ARG A 67 -2.37 16.05 0.86
CA ARG A 67 -2.46 16.05 -0.60
C ARG A 67 -2.52 14.63 -1.17
N LEU A 68 -1.66 13.73 -0.69
CA LEU A 68 -1.63 12.35 -1.15
C LEU A 68 -2.91 11.61 -0.77
N THR A 69 -3.41 11.80 0.47
CA THR A 69 -4.71 11.27 0.91
C THR A 69 -5.82 11.67 -0.07
N ASN A 70 -5.93 12.96 -0.39
CA ASN A 70 -6.99 13.47 -1.26
C ASN A 70 -6.89 12.90 -2.68
N GLN A 71 -5.68 12.79 -3.22
CA GLN A 71 -5.46 12.19 -4.54
C GLN A 71 -5.87 10.71 -4.57
N LEU A 72 -5.48 9.93 -3.55
CA LEU A 72 -5.83 8.52 -3.45
C LEU A 72 -7.35 8.34 -3.32
N LEU A 73 -7.98 9.03 -2.38
CA LEU A 73 -9.43 8.96 -2.17
C LEU A 73 -10.20 9.33 -3.43
N SER A 74 -9.81 10.41 -4.11
CA SER A 74 -10.46 10.85 -5.35
C SER A 74 -10.33 9.81 -6.47
N LYS A 75 -9.13 9.26 -6.69
CA LYS A 75 -8.90 8.27 -7.75
C LYS A 75 -9.57 6.93 -7.46
N PHE A 76 -9.55 6.48 -6.21
CA PHE A 76 -10.29 5.28 -5.81
C PHE A 76 -11.80 5.49 -5.97
N ALA A 77 -12.36 6.61 -5.50
CA ALA A 77 -13.78 6.92 -5.65
C ALA A 77 -14.22 6.94 -7.13
N PHE A 78 -13.37 7.44 -8.03
CA PHE A 78 -13.65 7.45 -9.47
C PHE A 78 -13.59 6.06 -10.11
N LEU A 79 -12.60 5.23 -9.76
CA LEU A 79 -12.36 3.94 -10.42
C LEU A 79 -13.17 2.79 -9.82
N LEU A 80 -13.62 2.93 -8.57
CA LEU A 80 -14.34 1.90 -7.81
C LEU A 80 -15.64 2.41 -7.17
N PRO A 81 -16.49 3.18 -7.89
CA PRO A 81 -17.65 3.86 -7.31
C PRO A 81 -18.71 2.91 -6.73
N LEU A 82 -18.80 1.67 -7.24
CA LEU A 82 -19.71 0.63 -6.73
C LEU A 82 -19.10 -0.29 -5.66
N TYR A 83 -17.80 -0.19 -5.41
CA TYR A 83 -17.05 -1.18 -4.64
C TYR A 83 -16.45 -0.62 -3.34
N ILE A 84 -16.34 0.70 -3.20
CA ILE A 84 -15.83 1.32 -1.98
C ILE A 84 -16.98 1.46 -0.99
N PHE A 85 -17.05 0.53 -0.05
CA PHE A 85 -17.56 0.85 1.27
C PHE A 85 -16.36 1.25 2.11
N PRO A 86 -16.33 2.45 2.72
CA PRO A 86 -15.40 2.67 3.82
C PRO A 86 -15.68 1.56 4.82
N SER A 87 -14.68 0.74 5.13
CA SER A 87 -14.78 -0.21 6.24
C SER A 87 -15.28 0.62 7.43
N LEU A 88 -16.46 0.28 7.95
CA LEU A 88 -17.07 0.91 9.11
C LEU A 88 -16.24 0.70 10.39
N SER A 89 -15.16 -0.09 10.33
CA SER A 89 -14.19 -0.17 11.40
C SER A 89 -13.30 1.09 11.40
N PRO A 90 -13.37 1.94 12.44
CA PRO A 90 -12.53 3.13 12.57
C PRO A 90 -11.03 2.83 12.60
N SER A 91 -10.64 1.57 12.83
CA SER A 91 -9.24 1.13 12.93
C SER A 91 -8.45 1.18 11.61
N LEU A 92 -9.10 1.44 10.47
CA LEU A 92 -8.52 1.22 9.14
C LEU A 92 -8.33 2.48 8.28
N PHE A 93 -8.75 3.65 8.79
CA PHE A 93 -8.45 4.96 8.22
C PHE A 93 -7.52 5.72 9.17
N GLN A 94 -6.29 5.25 9.31
CA GLN A 94 -5.27 5.88 10.14
C GLN A 94 -4.32 6.68 9.23
N ILE A 95 -4.82 7.82 8.75
CA ILE A 95 -4.18 8.68 7.75
C ILE A 95 -4.01 10.12 8.22
N THR A 96 -2.93 10.77 7.77
CA THR A 96 -2.67 12.22 7.99
C THR A 96 -2.94 12.62 9.45
N GLU A 97 -3.91 13.49 9.74
CA GLU A 97 -4.25 13.90 11.11
C GLU A 97 -4.64 12.74 12.04
N LEU A 98 -5.27 11.68 11.52
CA LEU A 98 -5.66 10.51 12.32
C LEU A 98 -4.45 9.62 12.70
N ASN A 99 -3.33 9.80 12.02
CA ASN A 99 -2.07 9.15 12.34
C ASN A 99 -1.06 10.12 12.96
N ASP A 100 -1.44 11.36 13.29
CA ASP A 100 -0.52 12.37 13.79
C ASP A 100 -0.37 12.34 15.32
N ARG A 101 0.87 12.47 15.80
CA ARG A 101 1.19 12.74 17.18
C ARG A 101 2.18 13.89 17.29
N GLN A 102 2.07 14.66 18.35
CA GLN A 102 2.99 15.75 18.63
C GLN A 102 3.94 15.40 19.77
N GLU A 103 5.24 15.42 19.50
CA GLU A 103 6.30 15.26 20.51
C GLU A 103 7.21 16.48 20.50
N LYS A 104 7.31 17.19 21.63
CA LYS A 104 8.16 18.38 21.79
C LYS A 104 7.92 19.43 20.67
N GLY A 105 6.66 19.64 20.30
CA GLY A 105 6.26 20.57 19.25
C GLY A 105 6.47 20.07 17.82
N LYS A 106 6.90 18.82 17.61
CA LYS A 106 7.10 18.23 16.29
C LYS A 106 6.03 17.18 15.99
N HIS A 107 5.45 17.28 14.80
CA HIS A 107 4.50 16.30 14.27
C HIS A 107 5.23 15.04 13.77
N LEU A 108 4.71 13.88 14.16
CA LEU A 108 5.25 12.56 13.85
C LEU A 108 4.08 11.58 13.61
N PRO A 109 4.26 10.54 12.78
CA PRO A 109 3.22 9.52 12.66
C PRO A 109 3.18 8.58 13.88
N PHE A 110 1.99 8.12 14.27
CA PHE A 110 1.82 6.99 15.19
C PHE A 110 2.32 5.69 14.55
N ILE A 111 1.91 5.44 13.31
CA ILE A 111 2.18 4.21 12.56
C ILE A 111 3.15 4.50 11.42
N TYR A 112 4.25 3.75 11.41
CA TYR A 112 5.29 3.81 10.37
C TYR A 112 5.25 2.63 9.39
N GLY A 113 4.55 1.55 9.75
CA GLY A 113 4.52 0.31 8.98
C GLY A 113 3.43 -0.63 9.44
N ILE A 114 2.93 -1.44 8.49
CA ILE A 114 1.93 -2.46 8.73
C ILE A 114 2.38 -3.78 8.09
N ALA A 115 1.81 -4.87 8.58
CA ALA A 115 1.84 -6.18 7.93
C ALA A 115 0.39 -6.64 7.69
N ALA A 116 0.24 -7.55 6.74
CA ALA A 116 -1.02 -8.23 6.49
C ALA A 116 -0.82 -9.75 6.56
N ASN A 117 -1.70 -10.43 7.28
CA ASN A 117 -1.76 -11.88 7.26
C ASN A 117 -2.52 -12.33 6.02
N VAL A 118 -1.82 -12.95 5.07
CA VAL A 118 -2.40 -13.36 3.79
C VAL A 118 -3.48 -14.44 3.90
N LYS A 119 -3.53 -15.19 5.01
CA LYS A 119 -4.54 -16.22 5.23
C LYS A 119 -5.83 -15.67 5.82
N THR A 120 -5.70 -14.72 6.76
CA THR A 120 -6.84 -14.19 7.51
C THR A 120 -7.33 -12.84 6.99
N GLY A 121 -6.52 -12.14 6.20
CA GLY A 121 -6.78 -10.76 5.78
C GLY A 121 -6.51 -9.72 6.88
N GLU A 122 -6.06 -10.15 8.07
CA GLU A 122 -5.83 -9.25 9.20
C GLU A 122 -4.65 -8.30 8.96
N ILE A 123 -4.85 -7.02 9.25
CA ILE A 123 -3.83 -5.96 9.16
C ILE A 123 -3.41 -5.57 10.57
N PHE A 124 -2.11 -5.48 10.82
CA PHE A 124 -1.57 -5.11 12.13
C PHE A 124 -0.31 -4.25 12.00
N HIS A 125 -0.02 -3.46 13.03
CA HIS A 125 1.17 -2.60 13.07
C HIS A 125 2.43 -3.46 13.15
N ALA A 126 3.44 -3.13 12.34
CA ALA A 126 4.66 -3.93 12.28
C ALA A 126 5.89 -3.06 11.99
N THR A 127 7.02 -3.51 12.53
CA THR A 127 8.35 -2.99 12.20
C THR A 127 9.19 -4.09 11.60
N PHE A 128 9.96 -3.76 10.56
CA PHE A 128 10.77 -4.72 9.81
C PHE A 128 12.25 -4.34 9.92
N PRO A 129 13.00 -4.99 10.84
CA PRO A 129 14.45 -4.80 10.94
C PRO A 129 15.17 -5.31 9.68
N ASP A 130 14.72 -6.45 9.16
CA ASP A 130 15.17 -6.98 7.88
C ASP A 130 14.20 -6.54 6.77
N LYS A 131 14.76 -5.88 5.74
CA LYS A 131 14.04 -5.41 4.55
C LYS A 131 14.65 -5.99 3.27
N GLY A 132 15.54 -6.99 3.39
CA GLY A 132 16.23 -7.60 2.27
C GLY A 132 15.33 -8.40 1.34
N PRO A 133 15.90 -8.97 0.26
CA PRO A 133 17.29 -8.81 -0.21
C PRO A 133 17.51 -7.48 -0.98
N ASP A 134 18.74 -7.07 -1.29
CA ASP A 134 19.09 -5.93 -2.18
C ASP A 134 18.49 -4.55 -1.81
N VAL A 135 18.44 -4.18 -0.52
CA VAL A 135 17.85 -2.90 -0.07
C VAL A 135 18.46 -1.71 -0.80
N ASP A 136 19.78 -1.62 -0.87
CA ASP A 136 20.49 -0.49 -1.44
C ASP A 136 20.16 -0.27 -2.92
N LEU A 137 20.08 -1.35 -3.71
CA LEU A 137 19.74 -1.27 -5.13
C LEU A 137 18.30 -0.78 -5.34
N ARG A 138 17.34 -1.25 -4.53
CA ARG A 138 15.95 -0.79 -4.62
C ARG A 138 15.81 0.66 -4.19
N SER A 139 16.46 1.03 -3.09
CA SER A 139 16.47 2.41 -2.60
C SER A 139 17.11 3.35 -3.61
N ALA A 140 18.24 2.98 -4.22
CA ALA A 140 18.89 3.75 -5.27
C ALA A 140 17.97 3.93 -6.50
N SER A 141 17.29 2.86 -6.94
CA SER A 141 16.36 2.93 -8.06
C SER A 141 15.25 3.96 -7.82
N ILE A 142 14.66 3.97 -6.63
CA ILE A 142 13.62 4.94 -6.25
C ILE A 142 14.21 6.36 -6.21
N LEU A 143 15.38 6.52 -5.60
CA LEU A 143 16.05 7.82 -5.47
C LEU A 143 16.41 8.43 -6.82
N THR A 144 16.80 7.62 -7.81
CA THR A 144 17.11 8.08 -9.18
C THR A 144 15.88 8.36 -10.04
N GLY A 145 14.67 8.25 -9.48
CA GLY A 145 13.43 8.61 -10.17
C GLY A 145 12.92 7.54 -11.14
N ALA A 146 13.18 6.25 -10.87
CA ALA A 146 12.60 5.17 -11.66
C ALA A 146 11.06 5.26 -11.67
N LYS A 147 10.49 5.57 -12.85
CA LYS A 147 9.06 5.89 -13.02
C LYS A 147 8.08 4.75 -12.75
N VAL A 148 8.54 3.50 -12.66
CA VAL A 148 7.65 2.34 -12.48
C VAL A 148 8.11 1.57 -11.26
N ARG A 149 7.27 1.57 -10.21
CA ARG A 149 7.43 0.63 -9.08
C ARG A 149 7.31 -0.79 -9.62
N ARG A 150 8.45 -1.46 -9.77
CA ARG A 150 8.58 -2.81 -10.35
C ARG A 150 8.94 -3.88 -9.33
N HIS A 151 8.73 -3.62 -8.04
CA HIS A 151 8.95 -4.60 -6.98
C HIS A 151 7.70 -5.46 -6.83
N VAL A 152 7.61 -6.49 -7.68
CA VAL A 152 6.43 -7.36 -7.77
C VAL A 152 6.79 -8.71 -7.20
N PHE A 153 5.94 -9.19 -6.29
CA PHE A 153 5.93 -10.59 -5.91
C PHE A 153 5.00 -11.35 -6.86
N HIS A 154 5.57 -12.32 -7.58
CA HIS A 154 4.83 -13.18 -8.47
C HIS A 154 4.32 -14.39 -7.69
N THR A 155 3.05 -14.35 -7.29
CA THR A 155 2.44 -15.34 -6.39
C THR A 155 2.47 -16.76 -6.95
N SER A 156 2.20 -16.94 -8.25
CA SER A 156 2.18 -18.28 -8.87
C SER A 156 3.54 -18.92 -9.05
N LEU A 157 4.61 -18.12 -9.08
CA LEU A 157 5.96 -18.63 -9.26
C LEU A 157 6.75 -18.63 -7.94
N PHE A 158 6.26 -17.92 -6.91
CA PHE A 158 6.99 -17.60 -5.68
C PHE A 158 8.31 -16.87 -5.94
N TRP A 159 8.28 -15.87 -6.83
CA TRP A 159 9.45 -15.03 -7.12
C TRP A 159 9.24 -13.61 -6.64
N TRP A 160 10.30 -13.04 -6.08
CA TRP A 160 10.39 -11.61 -5.88
C TRP A 160 11.27 -10.99 -6.97
N VAL A 161 10.69 -10.08 -7.73
CA VAL A 161 11.31 -9.50 -8.92
C VAL A 161 11.61 -8.03 -8.69
N HIS A 162 12.85 -7.62 -8.96
CA HIS A 162 13.23 -6.23 -9.09
C HIS A 162 14.29 -6.11 -10.18
N ASN A 163 13.96 -5.45 -11.29
CA ASN A 163 14.80 -5.48 -12.50
C ASN A 163 16.23 -4.94 -12.22
N PRO A 164 17.31 -5.66 -12.60
CA PRO A 164 17.33 -6.89 -13.43
C PRO A 164 17.30 -8.21 -12.66
N LYS A 165 17.24 -8.18 -11.33
CA LYS A 165 17.31 -9.36 -10.46
C LYS A 165 15.95 -10.04 -10.24
N LYS A 166 16.02 -11.35 -10.00
CA LYS A 166 14.87 -12.17 -9.58
C LYS A 166 15.35 -13.11 -8.47
N HIS A 167 14.56 -13.24 -7.41
CA HIS A 167 14.83 -14.10 -6.26
C HIS A 167 13.74 -15.16 -6.15
N ASN A 168 14.11 -16.44 -6.13
CA ASN A 168 13.19 -17.54 -5.87
C ASN A 168 13.00 -17.69 -4.37
N LEU A 169 11.75 -17.65 -3.91
CA LEU A 169 11.38 -17.69 -2.50
C LEU A 169 10.72 -19.01 -2.10
N ASN A 170 10.75 -20.03 -2.95
CA ASN A 170 10.30 -21.36 -2.55
C ASN A 170 11.12 -21.85 -1.34
N PRO A 171 10.48 -22.27 -0.25
CA PRO A 171 11.17 -22.98 0.82
C PRO A 171 11.77 -24.26 0.21
N ARG A 172 13.06 -24.49 0.47
CA ARG A 172 13.73 -25.74 0.07
C ARG A 172 13.21 -26.92 0.87
#